data_AF-A0A9C9GQA5-F1
#
_entry.id   AF-A0A9C9GQA5-F1
#
_cell.length_a   1.000
_cell.length_b   1.000
_cell.length_c   1.000
_cell.angle_alpha   90.00
_cell.angle_beta   90.00
_cell.angle_gamma   90.00
#
_symmetry.space_group_name_H-M   'P 1'
#
loop_
_entity.id
_entity.type
_entity.pdbx_description
1 polymer ?
#
loop_
_entity_poly.entity_id
_entity_poly.type
_entity_poly.pdbx_seq_one_letter_code
_entity_poly.pdbx_strand_id
1 'polypeptide(L)'
;MITSIDKAVKEKSTATLITRYNTSSLNKNKVKFKDLPAQAQTVIASVSYQYGTLSTKAPKFWAEVIVQDWEAAIKILNKFGDKYPTRRKKEAALLKGAVPVKAKTPKKP
;
A
#
# COMPACT_ATOMS: atom_id res chain seq x y z
N MET A 1 11.23 -18.10 20.07
CA MET A 1 10.11 -18.91 19.53
C MET A 1 8.98 -17.98 19.16
N ILE A 2 8.57 -17.92 17.89
CA ILE A 2 7.38 -17.15 17.48
C ILE A 2 6.18 -18.06 17.70
N THR A 3 5.24 -17.61 18.52
CA THR A 3 4.09 -18.42 18.94
C THR A 3 3.10 -18.60 17.78
N SER A 4 2.46 -19.77 17.67
CA SER A 4 1.47 -20.10 16.63
C SER A 4 0.34 -19.08 16.50
N ILE A 5 0.06 -18.35 17.58
CA ILE A 5 -0.93 -17.26 17.65
C ILE A 5 -0.53 -16.09 16.75
N ASP A 6 0.75 -15.69 16.75
CA ASP A 6 1.24 -14.59 15.90
C ASP A 6 1.05 -14.91 14.41
N LYS A 7 1.23 -16.18 14.03
CA LYS A 7 1.02 -16.65 12.65
C LYS A 7 -0.46 -16.57 12.26
N ALA A 8 -1.36 -17.10 13.10
CA ALA A 8 -2.79 -17.08 12.83
C ALA A 8 -3.36 -15.65 12.76
N VAL A 9 -2.91 -14.74 13.63
CA VAL A 9 -3.30 -13.32 13.60
C VAL A 9 -2.79 -12.63 12.33
N LYS A 10 -1.52 -12.89 11.94
CA LYS A 10 -0.94 -12.36 10.70
C LYS A 10 -1.68 -12.88 9.46
N GLU A 11 -2.00 -14.17 9.41
CA GLU A 11 -2.77 -14.78 8.31
C GLU A 11 -4.17 -14.17 8.21
N LYS A 12 -4.89 -14.04 9.33
CA LYS A 12 -6.23 -13.42 9.37
C LYS A 12 -6.20 -11.94 8.96
N SER A 13 -5.21 -11.18 9.41
CA SER A 13 -5.05 -9.77 9.04
C SER A 13 -4.74 -9.60 7.55
N THR A 14 -3.91 -10.48 6.99
CA THR A 14 -3.56 -10.49 5.57
C THR A 14 -4.75 -10.90 4.71
N ALA A 15 -5.50 -11.94 5.10
CA ALA A 15 -6.72 -12.35 4.42
C ALA A 15 -7.77 -11.22 4.42
N THR A 16 -7.92 -10.52 5.55
CA THR A 16 -8.83 -9.38 5.68
C THR A 16 -8.41 -8.22 4.76
N LEU A 17 -7.11 -7.92 4.68
CA LEU A 17 -6.57 -6.91 3.77
C LEU A 17 -6.84 -7.29 2.31
N ILE A 18 -6.55 -8.53 1.92
CA ILE A 18 -6.79 -9.04 0.56
C ILE A 18 -8.27 -8.90 0.20
N THR A 19 -9.18 -9.34 1.07
CA THR A 19 -10.61 -9.22 0.83
C THR A 19 -11.01 -7.76 0.64
N ARG A 20 -10.63 -6.87 1.56
CA ARG A 20 -10.96 -5.44 1.47
C ARG A 20 -10.42 -4.78 0.20
N TYR A 21 -9.23 -5.16 -0.23
CA TYR A 21 -8.66 -4.66 -1.47
C TYR A 21 -9.47 -5.14 -2.68
N ASN A 22 -9.72 -6.45 -2.75
CA ASN A 22 -10.41 -7.09 -3.88
C ASN A 22 -11.88 -6.64 -3.99
N THR A 23 -12.55 -6.37 -2.87
CA THR A 23 -13.97 -5.97 -2.84
C THR A 23 -14.20 -4.47 -2.80
N SER A 24 -13.14 -3.66 -2.79
CA SER A 24 -13.28 -2.20 -2.77
C SER A 24 -13.98 -1.70 -4.03
N SER A 25 -14.99 -0.84 -3.87
CA SER A 25 -15.68 -0.17 -4.98
C SER A 25 -14.78 0.76 -5.79
N LEU A 26 -13.66 1.20 -5.21
CA LEU A 26 -12.65 1.99 -5.92
C LEU A 26 -11.84 1.13 -6.92
N ASN A 27 -11.82 -0.20 -6.75
CA ASN A 27 -11.08 -1.13 -7.61
C ASN A 27 -11.86 -1.41 -8.90
N LYS A 28 -12.04 -0.38 -9.73
CA LYS A 28 -12.85 -0.45 -10.96
C LYS A 28 -12.33 -1.48 -11.96
N ASN A 29 -11.02 -1.67 -11.99
CA ASN A 29 -10.34 -2.62 -12.89
C ASN A 29 -10.37 -4.06 -12.35
N LYS A 30 -10.91 -4.30 -11.15
CA LYS A 30 -11.02 -5.61 -10.49
C LYS A 30 -9.68 -6.37 -10.39
N VAL A 31 -8.57 -5.64 -10.32
CA VAL A 31 -7.23 -6.24 -10.16
C VAL A 31 -7.16 -6.87 -8.77
N LYS A 32 -6.79 -8.15 -8.66
CA LYS A 32 -6.68 -8.78 -7.34
C LYS A 32 -5.40 -8.31 -6.65
N PHE A 33 -5.44 -8.23 -5.33
CA PHE A 33 -4.27 -7.88 -4.52
C PHE A 33 -3.05 -8.76 -4.82
N LYS A 34 -3.28 -10.05 -5.06
CA LYS A 34 -2.21 -11.02 -5.38
C LYS A 34 -1.59 -10.81 -6.77
N ASP A 35 -2.27 -10.10 -7.65
CA ASP A 35 -1.81 -9.81 -9.01
C ASP A 35 -1.03 -8.48 -9.06
N LEU A 36 -0.94 -7.76 -7.95
CA LEU A 36 -0.09 -6.58 -7.83
C LEU A 36 1.38 -6.95 -7.83
N PRO A 37 2.28 -6.02 -8.23
CA PRO A 37 3.71 -6.19 -8.02
C PRO A 37 4.03 -6.54 -6.55
N ALA A 38 4.95 -7.49 -6.33
CA ALA A 38 5.24 -8.03 -4.99
C ALA A 38 5.62 -6.94 -3.96
N GLN A 39 6.33 -5.91 -4.42
CA GLN A 39 6.70 -4.75 -3.62
C GLN A 39 5.48 -3.92 -3.23
N ALA A 40 4.50 -3.75 -4.12
CA ALA A 40 3.25 -3.05 -3.80
C ALA A 40 2.45 -3.83 -2.75
N GLN A 41 2.35 -5.16 -2.89
CA GLN A 41 1.74 -6.02 -1.86
C GLN A 41 2.42 -5.82 -0.50
N THR A 42 3.75 -5.82 -0.49
CA THR A 42 4.56 -5.64 0.73
C THR A 42 4.35 -4.27 1.36
N VAL A 43 4.34 -3.20 0.57
CA VAL A 43 4.12 -1.83 1.05
C VAL A 43 2.73 -1.70 1.66
N ILE A 44 1.68 -2.12 0.95
CA ILE A 44 0.29 -2.05 1.44
C ILE A 44 0.13 -2.87 2.73
N ALA A 45 0.68 -4.08 2.77
CA ALA A 45 0.66 -4.93 3.96
C ALA A 45 1.41 -4.29 5.13
N SER A 46 2.57 -3.68 4.90
CA SER A 46 3.35 -2.99 5.93
C SER A 46 2.60 -1.80 6.55
N VAL A 47 1.93 -0.98 5.72
CA VAL A 47 1.08 0.12 6.21
C VAL A 47 -0.10 -0.43 7.00
N SER A 48 -0.77 -1.47 6.47
CA SER A 48 -1.94 -2.08 7.12
C SER A 48 -1.56 -2.75 8.44
N TYR A 49 -0.38 -3.33 8.57
CA TYR A 49 0.08 -3.89 9.83
C TYR A 49 0.27 -2.80 10.90
N GLN A 50 0.74 -1.61 10.51
CA GLN A 50 0.97 -0.52 11.46
C GLN A 50 -0.34 0.20 11.86
N TYR A 51 -1.30 0.33 10.95
CA TYR A 51 -2.49 1.15 11.15
C TYR A 51 -3.80 0.35 11.20
N GLY A 52 -3.79 -0.94 10.89
CA GLY A 52 -4.98 -1.77 10.74
C GLY A 52 -5.74 -1.43 9.46
N THR A 53 -6.99 -0.96 9.62
CA THR A 53 -7.92 -0.70 8.51
C THR A 53 -7.54 0.59 7.77
N LEU A 54 -6.93 0.44 6.59
CA LEU A 54 -6.41 1.58 5.82
C LEU A 54 -7.49 2.54 5.30
N SER A 55 -8.70 2.05 5.00
CA SER A 55 -9.80 2.90 4.56
C SER A 55 -10.21 3.95 5.60
N THR A 56 -9.93 3.73 6.89
CA THR A 56 -10.24 4.67 7.96
C THR A 56 -8.99 5.37 8.49
N LYS A 57 -7.88 4.65 8.60
CA LYS A 57 -6.64 5.17 9.23
C LYS A 57 -5.67 5.82 8.26
N ALA A 58 -5.74 5.49 6.97
CA ALA A 58 -4.94 6.09 5.91
C ALA A 58 -5.74 6.21 4.60
N PRO A 59 -6.91 6.88 4.61
CA PRO A 59 -7.88 6.85 3.52
C PRO A 59 -7.30 7.35 2.19
N LYS A 60 -6.46 8.39 2.22
CA LYS A 60 -5.80 8.92 1.03
C LYS A 60 -4.87 7.89 0.40
N PHE A 61 -3.99 7.29 1.20
CA PHE A 61 -3.09 6.24 0.73
C PHE A 61 -3.87 5.03 0.20
N TRP A 62 -4.92 4.61 0.91
CA TRP A 62 -5.78 3.50 0.52
C TRP A 62 -6.45 3.72 -0.83
N ALA A 63 -6.99 4.91 -1.08
CA ALA A 63 -7.62 5.26 -2.35
C ALA A 63 -6.66 5.10 -3.52
N GLU A 64 -5.44 5.66 -3.41
CA GLU A 64 -4.45 5.62 -4.51
C GLU A 64 -3.97 4.20 -4.82
N VAL A 65 -3.71 3.37 -3.80
CA VAL A 65 -3.24 1.98 -4.05
C VAL A 65 -4.34 1.11 -4.67
N ILE A 66 -5.61 1.36 -4.37
CA ILE A 66 -6.74 0.62 -4.96
C ILE A 66 -6.95 0.98 -6.43
N VAL A 67 -6.65 2.21 -6.84
CA VAL A 67 -6.73 2.62 -8.26
C VAL A 67 -5.41 2.40 -8.99
N GLN A 68 -4.41 1.80 -8.32
CA GLN A 68 -3.06 1.59 -8.83
C GLN A 68 -2.35 2.89 -9.25
N ASP A 69 -2.70 4.04 -8.65
CA ASP A 69 -1.93 5.28 -8.85
C ASP A 69 -0.69 5.27 -7.95
N TRP A 70 0.34 4.61 -8.47
CA TRP A 70 1.59 4.44 -7.75
C TRP A 70 2.35 5.74 -7.52
N GLU A 71 2.24 6.71 -8.43
CA GLU A 71 2.92 8.00 -8.28
C GLU A 71 2.27 8.80 -7.13
N ALA A 72 0.95 8.84 -7.07
CA ALA A 72 0.21 9.45 -5.97
C ALA A 72 0.49 8.74 -4.64
N ALA A 73 0.46 7.40 -4.62
CA ALA A 73 0.79 6.62 -3.43
C ALA A 73 2.21 6.92 -2.90
N ILE A 74 3.22 7.01 -3.78
CA ILE A 74 4.61 7.38 -3.42
C ILE A 74 4.66 8.79 -2.84
N LYS A 75 3.95 9.76 -3.42
CA LYS A 75 3.89 11.14 -2.90
C LYS A 75 3.28 11.17 -1.49
N ILE A 76 2.21 10.40 -1.28
CA ILE A 76 1.55 10.28 0.03
C ILE A 76 2.50 9.65 1.06
N LEU A 77 3.18 8.56 0.72
CA LEU A 77 4.16 7.93 1.62
C LEU A 77 5.29 8.91 2.00
N ASN A 78 5.80 9.69 1.04
CA ASN A 78 6.84 10.69 1.35
C ASN A 78 6.35 11.85 2.24
N LYS A 79 5.04 12.11 2.27
CA LYS A 79 4.40 13.20 3.04
C LYS A 79 3.35 12.67 4.03
N PHE A 80 3.57 11.46 4.56
CA PHE A 80 2.54 10.74 5.30
C PHE A 80 2.14 11.42 6.61
N GLY A 81 3.07 12.17 7.23
CA GLY A 81 2.81 12.97 8.42
C GLY A 81 2.74 12.17 9.73
N ASP A 82 3.21 10.93 9.74
CA ASP A 82 3.28 10.11 10.96
C ASP A 82 4.59 10.28 11.74
N LYS A 83 4.66 9.62 12.91
CA LYS A 83 5.87 9.55 13.75
C LYS A 83 6.99 8.67 13.15
N TYR A 84 6.78 8.07 11.96
CA TYR A 84 7.69 7.08 11.38
C TYR A 84 8.14 7.43 9.94
N PRO A 85 8.62 8.66 9.69
CA PRO A 85 8.93 9.14 8.34
C PRO A 85 10.00 8.29 7.63
N THR A 86 10.99 7.76 8.36
CA THR A 86 12.02 6.89 7.79
C THR A 86 11.44 5.59 7.23
N ARG A 87 10.45 5.00 7.91
CA ARG A 87 9.77 3.78 7.43
C ARG A 87 8.94 4.09 6.18
N ARG A 88 8.19 5.19 6.19
CA ARG A 88 7.36 5.63 5.06
C ARG A 88 8.20 5.92 3.81
N LYS A 89 9.38 6.54 3.97
CA LYS A 89 10.33 6.76 2.85
C LYS A 89 10.88 5.46 2.28
N LYS A 90 11.18 4.45 3.12
CA LYS A 90 11.62 3.12 2.65
C LYS A 90 10.51 2.42 1.85
N GLU A 91 9.27 2.49 2.32
CA GLU A 91 8.12 1.96 1.59
C GLU A 91 7.90 2.69 0.25
N ALA A 92 8.08 4.02 0.22
CA ALA A 92 8.00 4.79 -1.02
C ALA A 92 9.10 4.40 -2.03
N ALA A 93 10.33 4.19 -1.55
CA ALA A 93 11.45 3.76 -2.39
C ALA A 93 11.23 2.33 -2.94
N LEU A 94 10.73 1.42 -2.11
CA LEU A 94 10.39 0.05 -2.49
C LEU A 94 9.30 0.05 -3.57
N LEU A 95 8.26 0.88 -3.41
CA LEU A 95 7.21 1.02 -4.40
C LEU A 95 7.76 1.59 -5.72
N LYS A 96 8.61 2.62 -5.66
CA LYS A 96 9.24 3.23 -6.84
C LYS A 96 10.08 2.24 -7.66
N GLY A 97 10.78 1.30 -7.01
CA GLY A 97 11.60 0.30 -7.69
C GLY A 97 10.82 -0.81 -8.39
N ALA A 98 9.51 -0.91 -8.15
CA ALA A 98 8.70 -2.05 -8.55
C ALA A 98 7.74 -1.77 -9.71
N VAL A 99 7.38 -0.50 -9.89
CA VAL A 99 6.38 -0.08 -10.86
C VAL A 99 7.01 0.93 -11.82
N PRO A 100 6.70 0.82 -13.12
CA PRO A 100 7.08 1.86 -14.07
C PRO A 100 6.32 3.13 -13.68
N VAL A 101 6.97 3.99 -12.91
CA VAL A 101 6.50 5.34 -12.68
C VAL A 101 6.57 6.02 -14.04
N LYS A 102 5.43 6.41 -14.62
CA LYS A 102 5.41 7.23 -15.83
C LYS A 102 6.38 8.39 -15.59
N ALA A 103 7.43 8.50 -16.42
CA ALA A 103 8.40 9.57 -16.29
C ALA A 103 7.63 10.89 -16.30
N LYS A 104 7.84 11.73 -15.28
CA LYS A 104 7.31 13.09 -15.25
C LYS A 104 7.70 13.75 -16.57
N THR A 105 6.73 14.06 -17.43
CA THR A 105 6.97 15.01 -18.52
C THR A 105 7.47 16.30 -17.86
N PRO A 106 8.60 16.85 -18.31
CA PRO A 106 9.10 18.11 -17.77
C PRO A 106 8.02 19.17 -18.00
N LYS A 107 7.60 19.81 -16.92
CA LYS A 107 6.76 21.02 -17.01
C LYS A 107 7.63 22.05 -17.73
N LYS A 108 7.34 22.29 -19.01
CA LYS A 108 8.02 23.27 -19.85
C LYS A 108 7.93 24.65 -19.14
N PRO A 109 9.03 25.44 -19.15
CA PRO A 109 9.11 26.74 -18.46
C PRO A 109 7.98 27.69 -18.84
#